data_AF-A0A9D0W1M2-F1
#
_entry.id   AF-A0A9D0W1M2-F1
#
_cell.length_a   1.000
_cell.length_b   1.000
_cell.length_c   1.000
_cell.angle_alpha   90.00
_cell.angle_beta   90.00
_cell.angle_gamma   90.00
#
_symmetry.space_group_name_H-M   'P 1'
#
loop_
_entity.id
_entity.type
_entity.pdbx_description
1 polymer ?
#
loop_
_entity_poly.entity_id
_entity_poly.type
_entity_poly.pdbx_seq_one_letter_code
_entity_poly.pdbx_strand_id
1 'polypeptide(L)' 'TRWFRHACAERGLDPRATFHDLLITHMKGTVKGPFHYEARRQAGFTDDEMEDLERMAGMLE' A
#
# COMPACT_ATOMS: atom_id res chain seq x y z
N THR A 1 -3.76 -4.19 4.19
CA THR A 1 -4.63 -3.86 5.36
C THR A 1 -5.88 -4.75 5.43
N ARG A 2 -6.39 -5.08 6.64
CA ARG A 2 -7.53 -6.03 6.80
C ARG A 2 -8.87 -5.51 6.25
N TRP A 3 -9.25 -4.29 6.63
CA TRP A 3 -10.52 -3.68 6.20
C TRP A 3 -10.57 -3.42 4.70
N PHE A 4 -9.47 -2.95 4.12
CA PHE A 4 -9.36 -2.74 2.67
C PHE A 4 -9.52 -4.03 1.89
N ARG A 5 -8.82 -5.11 2.29
CA ARG A 5 -8.95 -6.42 1.64
C ARG A 5 -10.39 -6.95 1.71
N HIS A 6 -11.05 -6.77 2.85
CA HIS A 6 -12.46 -7.10 3.00
C HIS A 6 -13.34 -6.31 2.02
N ALA A 7 -13.18 -4.99 1.96
CA ALA A 7 -13.93 -4.13 1.05
C ALA A 7 -13.65 -4.46 -0.44
N CYS A 8 -12.42 -4.81 -0.80
CA CYS A 8 -12.09 -5.30 -2.14
C CYS A 8 -12.81 -6.62 -2.45
N ALA A 9 -12.83 -7.57 -1.51
CA ALA A 9 -13.52 -8.84 -1.68
C ALA A 9 -15.03 -8.67 -1.87
N GLU A 10 -15.68 -7.80 -1.08
CA GLU A 10 -17.11 -7.48 -1.24
C GLU A 10 -17.42 -6.83 -2.59
N ARG A 11 -16.46 -6.11 -3.18
CA ARG A 11 -16.61 -5.43 -4.47
C ARG A 11 -16.07 -6.22 -5.66
N GLY A 12 -15.53 -7.42 -5.45
CA GLY A 12 -14.89 -8.22 -6.49
C GLY A 12 -13.63 -7.59 -7.09
N LEU A 13 -12.92 -6.74 -6.33
CA LEU A 13 -11.72 -6.05 -6.75
C LEU A 13 -10.46 -6.80 -6.34
N ASP A 14 -9.45 -6.79 -7.21
CA ASP A 14 -8.11 -7.22 -6.81
C ASP A 14 -7.49 -6.19 -5.85
N PRO A 15 -7.18 -6.56 -4.59
CA PRO A 15 -6.70 -5.60 -3.61
C PRO A 15 -5.32 -5.04 -3.97
N ARG A 16 -4.47 -5.80 -4.66
CA ARG A 16 -3.11 -5.38 -5.00
C ARG A 16 -3.12 -4.26 -6.05
N ALA A 17 -3.81 -4.49 -7.17
CA ALA A 17 -3.98 -3.54 -8.25
C ALA A 17 -4.76 -2.30 -7.78
N THR A 18 -5.82 -2.51 -6.98
CA THR A 18 -6.61 -1.40 -6.42
C THR A 18 -5.78 -0.53 -5.50
N PHE A 19 -4.94 -1.13 -4.64
CA PHE A 19 -4.09 -0.38 -3.72
C PHE A 19 -3.09 0.49 -4.49
N HIS A 20 -2.41 -0.09 -5.48
CA HIS A 20 -1.46 0.61 -6.33
C HIS A 20 -2.11 1.77 -7.11
N ASP A 21 -3.27 1.55 -7.72
CA ASP A 21 -4.01 2.60 -8.43
C ASP A 21 -4.42 3.75 -7.50
N LEU A 22 -4.92 3.42 -6.30
CA LEU A 22 -5.26 4.43 -5.30
C LEU A 22 -4.04 5.22 -4.84
N LEU A 23 -2.89 4.56 -4.68
CA LEU A 23 -1.65 5.24 -4.33
C LEU A 23 -1.25 6.23 -5.43
N ILE A 24 -1.24 5.84 -6.71
CA ILE A 24 -0.92 6.72 -7.83
C ILE A 24 -1.93 7.89 -7.93
N THR A 25 -3.22 7.58 -7.80
CA THR A 25 -4.29 8.55 -7.98
C THR A 25 -4.29 9.63 -6.89
N HIS A 26 -4.05 9.22 -5.64
CA HIS A 26 -4.23 10.08 -4.48
C HIS A 26 -2.92 10.59 -3.85
N MET A 27 -1.82 9.84 -3.92
CA MET A 27 -0.52 10.32 -3.43
C MET A 27 0.20 11.14 -4.49
N LYS A 28 -0.31 12.36 -4.72
CA LYS A 28 0.27 13.35 -5.64
C LYS A 28 1.49 14.02 -5.01
N GLY A 29 2.60 13.28 -4.89
CA GLY A 29 3.86 13.76 -4.36
C GLY A 29 4.77 12.62 -3.95
N THR A 30 6.02 12.93 -3.60
CA THR A 30 6.96 11.92 -3.09
C THR A 30 6.43 11.34 -1.78
N VAL A 31 6.24 10.03 -1.75
CA VAL A 31 5.93 9.33 -0.50
C VAL A 31 7.17 9.44 0.39
N LYS A 32 7.03 10.01 1.58
CA LYS A 32 8.18 10.21 2.46
C LYS A 32 8.39 8.99 3.34
N GLY A 33 9.48 8.28 3.09
CA GLY A 33 10.05 7.33 4.04
C GLY A 33 10.88 8.04 5.13
N PRO A 34 11.45 7.27 6.09
CA PRO A 34 11.28 5.82 6.26
C PRO A 34 9.95 5.46 6.93
N PHE A 35 9.43 4.27 6.61
CA PHE A 35 8.17 3.80 7.19
C PHE A 35 8.39 3.02 8.50
N HIS A 36 7.42 3.08 9.41
CA HIS A 36 7.39 2.21 10.58
C HIS A 36 6.88 0.81 10.20
N TYR A 37 7.78 -0.07 9.76
CA TYR A 37 7.46 -1.43 9.28
C TYR A 37 6.67 -2.26 10.30
N GLU A 38 7.04 -2.19 11.59
CA GLU A 38 6.36 -2.97 12.62
C GLU A 38 4.89 -2.54 12.78
N ALA A 39 4.63 -1.23 12.86
CA ALA A 39 3.28 -0.69 12.95
C ALA A 39 2.45 -1.02 11.70
N ARG A 40 3.05 -0.96 10.50
CA ARG A 40 2.36 -1.30 9.25
C ARG A 40 2.04 -2.78 9.14
N ARG A 41 2.93 -3.68 9.57
CA ARG A 41 2.65 -5.12 9.66
C ARG A 41 1.52 -5.41 10.63
N GLN A 42 1.50 -4.77 11.80
CA GLN A 42 0.38 -4.90 12.76
C GLN A 42 -0.95 -4.40 12.18
N ALA A 43 -0.92 -3.34 11.36
CA ALA A 43 -2.08 -2.87 10.59
C ALA A 43 -2.50 -3.80 9.42
N GLY A 44 -1.73 -4.86 9.17
CA GLY A 44 -2.00 -5.87 8.16
C GLY A 44 -1.56 -5.45 6.75
N PHE A 45 -0.52 -4.62 6.62
CA PHE A 45 0.19 -4.44 5.35
C PHE A 45 0.97 -5.72 5.03
N THR A 46 0.86 -6.18 3.78
CA THR A 46 1.72 -7.23 3.23
C THR A 46 3.06 -6.65 2.79
N ASP A 47 4.04 -7.54 2.61
CA ASP A 47 5.38 -7.19 2.12
C ASP A 47 5.32 -6.42 0.80
N ASP A 48 4.48 -6.88 -0.12
CA ASP A 48 4.25 -6.23 -1.42
C ASP A 48 3.63 -4.82 -1.30
N GLU A 49 2.73 -4.60 -0.32
CA GLU A 49 2.17 -3.27 -0.03
C GLU A 49 3.25 -2.33 0.55
N MET A 50 4.27 -2.88 1.23
CA MET A 50 5.43 -2.12 1.72
C MET A 50 6.39 -1.78 0.58
N GLU A 51 6.68 -2.74 -0.29
CA GLU A 51 7.52 -2.53 -1.48
C GLU A 51 6.98 -1.42 -2.39
N ASP A 52 5.67 -1.35 -2.62
CA ASP A 52 5.07 -0.23 -3.38
C ASP A 52 5.39 1.12 -2.75
N LEU A 53 5.22 1.23 -1.43
CA LEU A 53 5.44 2.46 -0.71
C LEU A 53 6.91 2.87 -0.78
N GLU A 54 7.82 1.89 -0.72
CA GLU A 54 9.26 2.11 -0.86
C GLU A 54 9.66 2.51 -2.29
N ARG A 55 9.12 1.85 -3.32
CA ARG A 55 9.31 2.27 -4.73
C ARG A 55 8.82 3.70 -4.96
N MET A 56 7.64 4.04 -4.46
CA MET A 56 7.10 5.41 -4.58
C MET A 56 7.85 6.44 -3.75
N ALA A 57 8.55 6.01 -2.69
CA ALA A 57 9.43 6.85 -1.90
C ALA A 57 10.83 7.02 -2.52
N GLY A 58 11.12 6.33 -3.64
CA GLY A 58 12.45 6.30 -4.24
C GLY A 58 13.46 5.53 -3.41
N MET A 59 13.01 4.58 -2.58
CA MET A 59 13.84 3.77 -1.69
C MET A 59 14.19 2.38 -2.27
N LEU A 60 13.47 1.93 -3.31
CA LEU A 60 13.75 0.73 -4.09
C LEU A 60 13.93 1.13 -5.55
N GLU A 61 15.12 0.85 -6.11
CA GLU A 61 15.46 1.01 -7.54
C GLU A 61 15.23 -0.29 -8.31
#